data_AF-A0A6H9Z5M6-F1
#
_entry.id   AF-A0A6H9Z5M6-F1
#
_cell.length_a   1.000
_cell.length_b   1.000
_cell.length_c   1.000
_cell.angle_alpha   90.00
_cell.angle_beta   90.00
_cell.angle_gamma   90.00
#
_symmetry.space_group_name_H-M   'P 1'
#
loop_
_entity.id
_entity.type
_entity.pdbx_description
1 polymer ?
#
loop_
_entity_poly.entity_id
_entity_poly.type
_entity_poly.pdbx_seq_one_letter_code
_entity_poly.pdbx_strand_id
1 'polypeptide(L)'
;MAEGMAPGRKAGRRWGDLQGDLLEVRELAQWLREQIDAAGLTLRKLEMNPQIPYSRDVISRLLSGRERPDFEFVRLVVTACIPKDEHGRQVLLDRADALWKAANPATAHPYPPSWTKRQSADRFAARTGSAGIDAAAAAELDWSGHFAPRARGVEYPTERGSYFVGRQRAISELTEWLTSAGHTWRSVVVTGAPGSGKSALLGHLLSRSRAATRR
;
A
#
# COMPACT_ATOMS: atom_id res chain seq x y z
N MET A 1 -19.44 24.90 25.20
CA MET A 1 -18.53 25.27 24.10
C MET A 1 -18.50 24.10 23.15
N ALA A 2 -18.98 24.28 21.92
CA ALA A 2 -19.16 23.20 20.96
C ALA A 2 -17.83 22.85 20.29
N GLU A 3 -17.38 21.61 20.46
CA GLU A 3 -16.17 21.08 19.87
C GLU A 3 -16.46 20.70 18.41
N GLY A 4 -15.77 21.35 17.47
CA GLY A 4 -15.94 21.19 16.05
C GLY A 4 -15.51 19.81 15.58
N MET A 5 -16.49 18.95 15.29
CA MET A 5 -16.33 17.68 14.58
C MET A 5 -15.66 17.94 13.21
N ALA A 6 -14.40 17.52 13.05
CA ALA A 6 -13.69 17.58 11.78
C ALA A 6 -14.48 16.80 10.71
N PRO A 7 -14.73 17.36 9.52
CA PRO A 7 -15.52 16.69 8.49
C PRO A 7 -14.77 15.44 8.00
N GLY A 8 -15.43 14.28 8.09
CA GLY A 8 -14.97 13.03 7.50
C GLY A 8 -14.55 13.25 6.05
N ARG A 9 -13.28 12.98 5.75
CA ARG A 9 -12.71 13.16 4.41
C ARG A 9 -13.50 12.27 3.43
N LYS A 10 -14.28 12.89 2.56
CA LYS A 10 -15.13 12.21 1.56
C LYS A 10 -14.26 11.30 0.69
N ALA A 11 -14.37 9.99 0.89
CA ALA A 11 -13.83 9.01 -0.04
C ALA A 11 -14.42 9.30 -1.43
N GLY A 12 -13.56 9.40 -2.44
CA GLY A 12 -13.99 9.57 -3.83
C GLY A 12 -14.92 8.43 -4.27
N ARG A 13 -15.65 8.65 -5.38
CA ARG A 13 -16.42 7.58 -6.03
C ARG A 13 -15.48 6.39 -6.28
N ARG A 14 -15.92 5.17 -5.90
CA ARG A 14 -15.15 3.94 -6.12
C ARG A 14 -14.78 3.79 -7.60
N TRP A 15 -13.55 3.38 -7.87
CA TRP A 15 -13.09 3.08 -9.22
C TRP A 15 -13.96 2.00 -9.87
N GLY A 16 -14.23 2.13 -11.18
CA GLY A 16 -14.85 1.07 -11.97
C GLY A 16 -13.89 -0.10 -12.23
N ASP A 17 -14.41 -1.22 -12.74
CA ASP A 17 -13.58 -2.37 -13.12
C ASP A 17 -12.55 -1.99 -14.21
N LEU A 18 -11.38 -2.63 -14.18
CA LEU A 18 -10.32 -2.48 -15.19
C LEU A 18 -10.76 -3.09 -16.53
N GLN A 19 -10.45 -2.41 -17.63
CA GLN A 19 -11.00 -2.69 -18.96
C GLN A 19 -9.97 -3.22 -19.98
N GLY A 20 -8.76 -3.57 -19.53
CA GLY A 20 -7.68 -4.03 -20.41
C GLY A 20 -7.67 -5.53 -20.64
N ASP A 21 -7.12 -5.93 -21.78
CA ASP A 21 -6.90 -7.35 -22.14
C ASP A 21 -5.50 -7.84 -21.77
N LEU A 22 -4.61 -6.96 -21.34
CA LEU A 22 -3.24 -7.29 -20.95
C LEU A 22 -3.10 -7.24 -19.43
N LEU A 23 -2.62 -8.33 -18.83
CA LEU A 23 -2.52 -8.49 -17.39
C LEU A 23 -1.62 -7.41 -16.77
N GLU A 24 -0.40 -7.24 -17.25
CA GLU A 24 0.57 -6.31 -16.66
C GLU A 24 0.16 -4.84 -16.83
N VAL A 25 -0.61 -4.52 -17.88
CA VAL A 25 -1.18 -3.18 -18.07
C VAL A 25 -2.27 -2.91 -17.02
N ARG A 26 -3.11 -3.92 -16.73
CA ARG A 26 -4.11 -3.84 -15.66
C ARG A 26 -3.45 -3.71 -14.29
N GLU A 27 -2.39 -4.48 -14.04
CA GLU A 27 -1.62 -4.40 -12.79
C GLU A 27 -1.01 -3.01 -12.58
N LEU A 28 -0.38 -2.42 -13.62
CA LEU A 28 0.14 -1.06 -13.54
C LEU A 28 -0.98 -0.05 -13.22
N ALA A 29 -2.11 -0.13 -13.92
CA ALA A 29 -3.25 0.75 -13.67
C ALA A 29 -3.86 0.57 -12.28
N GLN A 30 -3.95 -0.66 -11.78
CA GLN A 30 -4.38 -0.96 -10.42
C GLN A 30 -3.44 -0.32 -9.40
N TRP A 31 -2.14 -0.54 -9.55
CA TRP A 31 -1.14 0.01 -8.64
C TRP A 31 -1.20 1.54 -8.58
N LEU A 32 -1.33 2.22 -9.72
CA LEU A 32 -1.47 3.68 -9.77
C LEU A 32 -2.72 4.17 -9.05
N ARG A 33 -3.87 3.49 -9.20
CA ARG A 33 -5.10 3.83 -8.49
C ARG A 33 -4.95 3.69 -6.97
N GLU A 34 -4.27 2.64 -6.52
CA GLU A 34 -3.97 2.41 -5.10
C GLU A 34 -3.11 3.54 -4.52
N GLN A 35 -2.10 4.02 -5.26
CA GLN A 35 -1.28 5.16 -4.82
C GLN A 35 -2.11 6.47 -4.72
N ILE A 36 -2.99 6.72 -5.69
CA ILE A 36 -3.88 7.89 -5.70
C ILE A 36 -4.84 7.86 -4.50
N ASP A 37 -5.43 6.70 -4.22
CA ASP A 37 -6.34 6.51 -3.08
C ASP A 37 -5.60 6.67 -1.74
N ALA A 38 -4.41 6.08 -1.61
CA ALA A 38 -3.57 6.20 -0.41
C ALA A 38 -3.16 7.66 -0.14
N ALA A 39 -2.90 8.44 -1.20
CA ALA A 39 -2.61 9.87 -1.11
C ALA A 39 -3.86 10.74 -0.87
N GLY A 40 -5.08 10.17 -0.87
CA GLY A 40 -6.33 10.92 -0.73
C GLY A 40 -6.58 11.89 -1.90
N LEU A 41 -6.01 11.57 -3.06
CA LEU A 41 -6.18 12.33 -4.29
C LEU A 41 -7.43 11.87 -5.02
N THR A 42 -7.99 12.77 -5.82
CA THR A 42 -9.11 12.47 -6.72
C THR A 42 -8.68 12.85 -8.13
N LEU A 43 -9.35 12.33 -9.16
CA LEU A 43 -9.07 12.73 -10.54
C LEU A 43 -9.15 14.26 -10.72
N ARG A 44 -10.09 14.92 -10.04
CA ARG A 44 -10.21 16.39 -10.05
C ARG A 44 -8.99 17.07 -9.41
N LYS A 45 -8.46 16.53 -8.31
CA LYS A 45 -7.26 17.08 -7.67
C LYS A 45 -6.00 16.86 -8.53
N LEU A 46 -5.91 15.74 -9.24
CA LEU A 46 -4.83 15.47 -10.17
C LEU A 46 -4.86 16.43 -11.36
N GLU A 47 -6.04 16.64 -11.97
CA GLU A 47 -6.22 17.62 -13.04
C GLU A 47 -5.88 19.06 -12.61
N MET A 48 -6.20 19.44 -11.37
CA MET A 48 -5.84 20.76 -10.83
C MET A 48 -4.34 20.90 -10.50
N ASN A 49 -3.55 19.83 -10.57
CA ASN A 49 -2.13 19.89 -10.29
C ASN A 49 -1.40 20.51 -11.50
N PRO A 50 -0.70 21.64 -11.36
CA PRO A 50 0.00 22.30 -12.47
C PRO A 50 1.09 21.44 -13.11
N GLN A 51 1.57 20.39 -12.42
CA GLN A 51 2.55 19.46 -12.95
C GLN A 51 1.92 18.35 -13.82
N ILE A 52 0.60 18.20 -13.83
CA ILE A 52 -0.10 17.15 -14.58
C ILE A 52 -0.83 17.81 -15.76
N PRO A 53 -0.25 17.80 -16.97
CA PRO A 53 -0.82 18.45 -18.15
C PRO A 53 -1.91 17.58 -18.82
N TYR A 54 -2.72 16.87 -18.03
CA TYR A 54 -3.73 15.94 -18.52
C TYR A 54 -5.10 16.28 -17.96
N SER A 55 -6.11 16.29 -18.82
CA SER A 55 -7.50 16.44 -18.37
C SER A 55 -7.97 15.22 -17.58
N ARG A 56 -9.01 15.40 -16.77
CA ARG A 56 -9.62 14.32 -15.99
C ARG A 56 -9.97 13.09 -16.82
N ASP A 57 -10.48 13.30 -18.03
CA ASP A 57 -10.92 12.21 -18.91
C ASP A 57 -9.73 11.44 -19.49
N VAL A 58 -8.62 12.14 -19.79
CA VAL A 58 -7.35 11.50 -20.19
C VAL A 58 -6.77 10.70 -19.03
N ILE A 59 -6.71 11.27 -17.83
CA ILE A 59 -6.24 10.56 -16.63
C ILE A 59 -7.09 9.31 -16.38
N SER A 60 -8.42 9.44 -16.47
CA SER A 60 -9.34 8.30 -16.30
C SER A 60 -9.12 7.20 -17.34
N ARG A 61 -8.89 7.57 -18.60
CA ARG A 61 -8.62 6.62 -19.69
C ARG A 61 -7.31 5.88 -19.48
N LEU A 62 -6.24 6.59 -19.12
CA LEU A 62 -4.92 6.00 -18.85
C LEU A 62 -4.92 5.10 -17.61
N LEU A 63 -5.72 5.44 -16.59
CA LEU A 63 -5.92 4.61 -15.42
C LEU A 63 -6.95 3.49 -15.62
N SER A 64 -7.54 3.33 -16.81
CA SER A 64 -8.53 2.26 -17.08
C SER A 64 -7.90 0.87 -17.21
N GLY A 65 -6.58 0.81 -17.44
CA GLY A 65 -5.85 -0.42 -17.78
C GLY A 65 -6.04 -0.87 -19.23
N ARG A 66 -6.78 -0.12 -20.07
CA ARG A 66 -7.02 -0.46 -21.48
C ARG A 66 -5.76 -0.32 -22.34
N GLU A 67 -4.93 0.66 -22.04
CA GLU A 67 -3.69 0.94 -22.75
C GLU A 67 -2.56 1.22 -21.76
N ARG A 68 -1.33 0.96 -22.20
CA ARG A 68 -0.15 1.29 -21.40
C ARG A 68 0.10 2.80 -21.49
N PRO A 69 0.08 3.55 -20.37
CA PRO A 69 0.48 4.95 -20.38
C PRO A 69 1.95 5.10 -20.73
N ASP A 70 2.35 6.27 -21.23
CA ASP A 70 3.77 6.61 -21.30
C ASP A 70 4.37 6.71 -19.88
N PHE A 71 5.70 6.58 -19.79
CA PHE A 71 6.36 6.61 -18.49
C PHE A 71 6.30 7.99 -17.82
N GLU A 72 6.15 9.06 -18.61
CA GLU A 72 6.08 10.42 -18.09
C GLU A 72 4.79 10.65 -17.29
N PHE A 73 3.65 10.20 -17.80
CA PHE A 73 2.39 10.16 -17.07
C PHE A 73 2.52 9.39 -15.75
N VAL A 74 3.14 8.20 -15.79
CA VAL A 74 3.37 7.37 -14.60
C VAL A 74 4.21 8.14 -13.57
N ARG A 75 5.32 8.74 -14.00
CA ARG A 75 6.22 9.54 -13.15
C ARG A 75 5.50 10.73 -12.51
N LEU A 76 4.67 11.44 -13.27
CA LEU A 76 3.91 12.59 -12.79
C LEU A 76 2.84 12.20 -11.76
N VAL A 77 2.09 11.12 -12.00
CA VAL A 77 1.09 10.60 -11.05
C VAL A 77 1.76 10.15 -9.76
N VAL A 78 2.85 9.38 -9.87
CA VAL A 78 3.62 8.92 -8.70
C VAL A 78 4.15 10.10 -7.90
N THR A 79 4.79 11.06 -8.57
CA THR A 79 5.30 12.29 -7.92
C THR A 79 4.18 13.05 -7.18
N ALA A 80 2.98 13.14 -7.75
CA ALA A 80 1.86 13.80 -7.10
C ALA A 80 1.34 13.08 -5.85
N CYS A 81 1.54 11.76 -5.76
CA CYS A 81 1.07 10.94 -4.62
C CYS A 81 2.05 10.95 -3.42
N ILE A 82 3.27 11.47 -3.60
CA ILE A 82 4.34 11.33 -2.61
C ILE A 82 4.46 12.59 -1.73
N PRO A 83 4.50 12.48 -0.39
CA PRO A 83 4.90 13.58 0.48
C PRO A 83 6.38 13.95 0.28
N LYS A 84 6.83 15.13 0.76
CA LYS A 84 8.14 15.78 0.49
C LYS A 84 9.44 14.97 0.74
N ASP A 85 9.39 13.69 1.11
CA ASP A 85 10.58 12.85 1.32
C ASP A 85 11.17 12.37 -0.02
N GLU A 86 12.46 12.65 -0.24
CA GLU A 86 13.16 12.36 -1.50
C GLU A 86 13.51 10.87 -1.64
N HIS A 87 13.79 10.18 -0.53
CA HIS A 87 14.18 8.76 -0.57
C HIS A 87 12.97 7.86 -0.87
N GLY A 88 11.84 8.06 -0.16
CA GLY A 88 10.59 7.39 -0.47
C GLY A 88 10.11 7.68 -1.89
N ARG A 89 10.45 8.85 -2.44
CA ARG A 89 10.14 9.21 -3.82
C ARG A 89 10.89 8.39 -4.84
N GLN A 90 12.21 8.27 -4.70
CA GLN A 90 13.01 7.49 -5.64
C GLN A 90 12.58 6.03 -5.67
N VAL A 91 12.30 5.46 -4.50
CA VAL A 91 11.80 4.09 -4.34
C VAL A 91 10.52 3.85 -5.15
N LEU A 92 9.54 4.74 -5.04
CA LEU A 92 8.28 4.59 -5.76
C LEU A 92 8.44 4.78 -7.27
N LEU A 93 9.40 5.61 -7.70
CA LEU A 93 9.74 5.78 -9.12
C LEU A 93 10.41 4.53 -9.70
N ASP A 94 11.35 3.92 -8.99
CA ASP A 94 12.00 2.67 -9.42
C ASP A 94 10.97 1.54 -9.55
N ARG A 95 10.03 1.49 -8.61
CA ARG A 95 8.92 0.53 -8.66
C ARG A 95 7.98 0.79 -9.83
N ALA A 96 7.68 2.05 -10.09
CA ALA A 96 6.85 2.45 -11.21
C ALA A 96 7.51 2.09 -12.56
N ASP A 97 8.83 2.27 -12.68
CA ASP A 97 9.61 1.85 -13.85
C ASP A 97 9.56 0.35 -14.08
N ALA A 98 9.74 -0.46 -13.03
CA ALA A 98 9.65 -1.92 -13.13
C ALA A 98 8.26 -2.40 -13.60
N LEU A 99 7.19 -1.86 -13.02
CA LEU A 99 5.82 -2.16 -13.45
C LEU A 99 5.54 -1.67 -14.87
N TRP A 100 6.02 -0.48 -15.21
CA TRP A 100 5.87 0.09 -16.54
C TRP A 100 6.60 -0.75 -17.60
N LYS A 101 7.83 -1.19 -17.34
CA LYS A 101 8.60 -2.09 -18.21
C LYS A 101 7.88 -3.43 -18.41
N ALA A 102 7.35 -4.01 -17.33
CA ALA A 102 6.59 -5.26 -17.43
C ALA A 102 5.27 -5.10 -18.20
N ALA A 103 4.66 -3.92 -18.18
CA ALA A 103 3.47 -3.59 -18.94
C ALA A 103 3.74 -3.37 -20.45
N ASN A 104 4.94 -3.70 -20.94
CA ASN A 104 5.26 -3.66 -22.37
C ASN A 104 4.33 -4.59 -23.17
N PRO A 105 3.53 -4.08 -24.13
CA PRO A 105 2.55 -4.90 -24.86
C PRO A 105 3.18 -6.05 -25.66
N ALA A 106 4.45 -5.92 -26.04
CA ALA A 106 5.17 -6.96 -26.76
C ALA A 106 5.51 -8.19 -25.89
N THR A 107 5.53 -8.03 -24.56
CA THR A 107 5.90 -9.07 -23.59
C THR A 107 4.83 -9.35 -22.55
N ALA A 108 3.77 -8.54 -22.51
CA ALA A 108 2.67 -8.65 -21.56
C ALA A 108 1.80 -9.87 -21.90
N HIS A 109 1.26 -10.49 -20.86
CA HIS A 109 0.42 -11.66 -20.98
C HIS A 109 -1.04 -11.26 -21.19
N PRO A 110 -1.80 -12.01 -22.01
CA PRO A 110 -3.24 -11.88 -22.04
C PRO A 110 -3.84 -12.06 -20.65
N TYR A 111 -4.80 -11.21 -20.29
CA TYR A 111 -5.56 -11.32 -19.06
C TYR A 111 -6.50 -12.52 -19.18
N PRO A 112 -6.33 -13.57 -18.36
CA PRO A 112 -7.17 -14.76 -18.46
C PRO A 112 -8.58 -14.45 -17.90
N PRO A 113 -9.65 -14.61 -18.71
CA PRO A 113 -11.02 -14.28 -18.28
C PRO A 113 -11.54 -15.23 -17.18
N SER A 114 -10.90 -16.39 -17.00
CA SER A 114 -11.25 -17.36 -15.96
C SER A 114 -10.70 -17.04 -14.57
N TRP A 115 -9.84 -16.02 -14.44
CA TRP A 115 -9.28 -15.68 -13.15
C TRP A 115 -10.29 -15.02 -12.24
N THR A 116 -10.39 -15.54 -11.03
CA THR A 116 -11.11 -14.86 -9.98
C THR A 116 -10.41 -13.56 -9.62
N LYS A 117 -11.18 -12.57 -9.12
CA LYS A 117 -10.62 -11.31 -8.58
C LYS A 117 -9.53 -11.58 -7.52
N ARG A 118 -9.67 -12.66 -6.74
CA ARG A 118 -8.69 -13.10 -5.74
C ARG A 118 -7.38 -13.58 -6.37
N GLN A 119 -7.43 -14.47 -7.36
CA GLN A 119 -6.21 -14.96 -8.04
C GLN A 119 -5.45 -13.86 -8.76
N SER A 120 -6.17 -12.91 -9.36
CA SER A 120 -5.56 -11.71 -9.95
C SER A 120 -4.88 -10.87 -8.88
N ALA A 121 -5.55 -10.65 -7.74
CA ALA A 121 -5.01 -9.90 -6.62
C ALA A 121 -3.81 -10.60 -5.96
N ASP A 122 -3.83 -11.93 -5.82
CA ASP A 122 -2.74 -12.71 -5.24
C ASP A 122 -1.49 -12.68 -6.14
N ARG A 123 -1.65 -12.79 -7.47
CA ARG A 123 -0.52 -12.62 -8.40
C ARG A 123 -0.01 -11.20 -8.43
N PHE A 124 -0.91 -10.23 -8.46
CA PHE A 124 -0.55 -8.82 -8.36
C PHE A 124 0.25 -8.59 -7.08
N ALA A 125 -0.25 -9.06 -5.93
CA ALA A 125 0.43 -9.04 -4.64
C ALA A 125 1.75 -9.83 -4.63
N ALA A 126 1.90 -10.90 -5.42
CA ALA A 126 3.18 -11.60 -5.56
C ALA A 126 4.19 -10.79 -6.41
N ARG A 127 3.72 -10.09 -7.45
CA ARG A 127 4.55 -9.23 -8.31
C ARG A 127 4.86 -7.87 -7.67
N THR A 128 3.95 -7.35 -6.83
CA THR A 128 4.11 -6.12 -6.06
C THR A 128 4.69 -6.34 -4.67
N GLY A 129 4.58 -7.55 -4.14
CA GLY A 129 5.01 -7.92 -2.80
C GLY A 129 6.48 -8.35 -2.66
N SER A 130 7.29 -8.36 -3.72
CA SER A 130 8.71 -8.71 -3.55
C SER A 130 9.66 -8.30 -4.70
N ALA A 131 9.55 -7.08 -5.26
CA ALA A 131 10.63 -6.58 -6.13
C ALA A 131 10.71 -5.04 -6.17
N GLY A 132 11.78 -4.45 -5.64
CA GLY A 132 12.17 -3.07 -5.96
C GLY A 132 11.58 -1.98 -5.08
N ILE A 133 11.38 -2.27 -3.80
CA ILE A 133 12.00 -1.43 -2.77
C ILE A 133 13.10 -2.33 -2.21
N ASP A 134 14.23 -1.79 -1.75
CA ASP A 134 15.06 -2.56 -0.84
C ASP A 134 14.11 -3.10 0.23
N ALA A 135 13.98 -4.43 0.42
CA ALA A 135 12.94 -4.98 1.29
C ALA A 135 13.00 -4.34 2.69
N ALA A 136 14.20 -3.90 3.07
CA ALA A 136 14.48 -3.04 4.20
C ALA A 136 13.79 -1.67 4.16
N ALA A 137 13.84 -0.92 3.05
CA ALA A 137 13.22 0.40 2.90
C ALA A 137 11.68 0.32 2.78
N ALA A 138 11.13 -0.71 2.13
CA ALA A 138 9.68 -0.99 2.16
C ALA A 138 9.23 -1.26 3.58
N ALA A 139 9.95 -2.17 4.25
CA ALA A 139 9.69 -2.49 5.64
C ALA A 139 9.88 -1.27 6.54
N GLU A 140 10.77 -0.33 6.21
CA GLU A 140 10.99 0.89 6.98
C GLU A 140 9.90 1.94 6.77
N LEU A 141 9.33 2.05 5.56
CA LEU A 141 8.18 2.92 5.27
C LEU A 141 6.90 2.38 5.92
N ASP A 142 6.64 1.08 5.78
CA ASP A 142 5.55 0.42 6.50
C ASP A 142 5.76 0.50 8.02
N TRP A 143 7.00 0.36 8.48
CA TRP A 143 7.33 0.52 9.88
C TRP A 143 7.02 1.94 10.37
N SER A 144 7.59 2.97 9.75
CA SER A 144 7.44 4.36 10.21
C SER A 144 6.01 4.90 10.07
N GLY A 145 5.31 4.54 8.99
CA GLY A 145 3.97 5.04 8.69
C GLY A 145 2.84 4.23 9.33
N HIS A 146 2.99 2.91 9.47
CA HIS A 146 1.90 2.03 9.87
C HIS A 146 2.15 1.34 11.20
N PHE A 147 3.28 0.63 11.36
CA PHE A 147 3.49 -0.25 12.51
C PHE A 147 4.05 0.45 13.75
N ALA A 148 4.96 1.42 13.60
CA ALA A 148 5.57 2.15 14.71
C ALA A 148 4.58 3.00 15.52
N PRO A 149 3.61 3.71 14.91
CA PRO A 149 2.54 4.39 15.66
C PRO A 149 1.70 3.38 16.44
N ARG A 150 1.28 2.30 15.78
CA ARG A 150 0.46 1.25 16.38
C ARG A 150 1.18 0.52 17.50
N ALA A 151 2.48 0.27 17.38
CA ALA A 151 3.31 -0.32 18.42
C ALA A 151 3.31 0.49 19.72
N ARG A 152 3.11 1.81 19.61
CA ARG A 152 2.94 2.74 20.75
C ARG A 152 1.48 2.89 21.18
N GLY A 153 0.53 2.24 20.51
CA GLY A 153 -0.89 2.39 20.79
C GLY A 153 -1.49 3.70 20.30
N VAL A 154 -0.87 4.36 19.32
CA VAL A 154 -1.37 5.58 18.67
C VAL A 154 -1.72 5.33 17.21
N GLU A 155 -2.55 6.18 16.62
CA GLU A 155 -2.99 6.03 15.23
C GLU A 155 -2.03 6.72 14.25
N TYR A 156 -1.48 7.88 14.63
CA TYR A 156 -0.61 8.68 13.76
C TYR A 156 0.85 8.76 14.25
N PRO A 157 1.85 8.81 13.34
CA PRO A 157 3.26 8.95 13.71
C PRO A 157 3.57 10.19 14.54
N THR A 158 2.85 11.28 14.30
CA THR A 158 3.03 12.58 14.97
C THR A 158 2.47 12.61 16.40
N GLU A 159 1.65 11.64 16.79
CA GLU A 159 1.17 11.54 18.17
C GLU A 159 2.31 11.19 19.12
N ARG A 160 2.44 11.97 20.20
CA ARG A 160 3.44 11.75 21.25
C ARG A 160 2.90 10.81 22.32
N GLY A 161 3.78 10.00 22.91
CA GLY A 161 3.44 9.05 23.98
C GLY A 161 3.45 7.58 23.55
N SER A 162 3.35 6.70 24.54
CA SER A 162 3.22 5.25 24.37
C SER A 162 2.14 4.76 25.32
N TYR A 163 1.02 4.32 24.76
CA TYR A 163 -0.20 3.90 25.46
C TYR A 163 -0.46 2.40 25.36
N PHE A 164 0.33 1.66 24.58
CA PHE A 164 0.22 0.21 24.52
C PHE A 164 0.70 -0.42 25.84
N VAL A 165 -0.23 -1.04 26.57
CA VAL A 165 0.04 -1.71 27.85
C VAL A 165 -0.65 -3.08 27.91
N GLY A 166 -0.06 -4.03 28.64
CA GLY A 166 -0.64 -5.36 28.88
C GLY A 166 -0.44 -6.36 27.73
N ARG A 167 -1.41 -7.29 27.56
CA ARG A 167 -1.45 -8.33 26.51
C ARG A 167 -0.30 -9.35 26.49
N GLN A 168 0.38 -9.54 27.62
CA GLN A 168 1.53 -10.44 27.75
C GLN A 168 1.25 -11.87 27.27
N ARG A 169 0.08 -12.43 27.61
CA ARG A 169 -0.33 -13.77 27.16
C ARG A 169 -0.38 -13.89 25.63
N ALA A 170 -1.07 -12.95 24.96
CA ALA A 170 -1.18 -12.96 23.50
C ALA A 170 0.18 -12.75 22.81
N ILE A 171 1.04 -11.92 23.37
CA ILE A 171 2.41 -11.74 22.87
C ILE A 171 3.20 -13.04 23.00
N SER A 172 3.10 -13.74 24.13
CA SER A 172 3.76 -15.03 24.36
C SER A 172 3.29 -16.09 23.36
N GLU A 173 1.97 -16.27 23.21
CA GLU A 173 1.38 -17.25 22.28
C GLU A 173 1.80 -16.99 20.83
N LEU A 174 1.81 -15.72 20.40
CA LEU A 174 2.26 -15.35 19.05
C LEU A 174 3.76 -15.53 18.86
N THR A 175 4.57 -15.26 19.90
CA THR A 175 6.02 -15.44 19.84
C THR A 175 6.37 -16.91 19.73
N GLU A 176 5.77 -17.74 20.58
CA GLU A 176 5.93 -19.20 20.56
C GLU A 176 5.54 -19.78 19.20
N TRP A 177 4.39 -19.34 18.65
CA TRP A 177 3.97 -19.74 17.31
C TRP A 177 5.01 -19.36 16.23
N LEU A 178 5.50 -18.11 16.26
CA LEU A 178 6.51 -17.60 15.31
C LEU A 178 7.88 -18.28 15.45
N THR A 179 8.22 -18.85 16.60
CA THR A 179 9.53 -19.48 16.85
C THR A 179 9.49 -21.00 16.83
N SER A 180 8.31 -21.61 16.68
CA SER A 180 8.16 -23.07 16.69
C SER A 180 8.82 -23.72 15.46
N ALA A 181 9.69 -24.72 15.67
CA ALA A 181 10.54 -25.34 14.65
C ALA A 181 9.80 -26.13 13.54
N GLY A 182 8.47 -26.12 13.54
CA GLY A 182 7.61 -26.84 12.60
C GLY A 182 6.68 -25.92 11.84
N HIS A 183 7.22 -24.83 11.26
CA HIS A 183 6.44 -23.86 10.50
C HIS A 183 5.59 -24.55 9.43
N THR A 184 4.30 -24.63 9.69
CA THR A 184 3.31 -24.92 8.65
C THR A 184 3.00 -23.60 7.95
N TRP A 185 2.64 -23.66 6.66
CA TRP A 185 2.19 -22.53 5.83
C TRP A 185 0.86 -21.89 6.31
N ARG A 186 0.49 -22.09 7.58
CA ARG A 186 -0.75 -21.64 8.19
C ARG A 186 -0.61 -20.21 8.68
N SER A 187 -1.68 -19.43 8.55
CA SER A 187 -1.75 -18.07 9.08
C SER A 187 -2.36 -18.06 10.49
N VAL A 188 -1.93 -17.13 11.33
CA VAL A 188 -2.58 -16.84 12.62
C VAL A 188 -3.48 -15.61 12.50
N VAL A 189 -4.70 -15.72 13.02
CA VAL A 189 -5.68 -14.64 13.01
C VAL A 189 -5.82 -14.09 14.43
N VAL A 190 -5.54 -12.80 14.60
CA VAL A 190 -5.76 -12.08 15.86
C VAL A 190 -7.15 -11.43 15.83
N THR A 191 -8.03 -11.87 16.73
CA THR A 191 -9.41 -11.36 16.84
C THR A 191 -9.62 -10.57 18.14
N GLY A 192 -10.73 -9.83 18.20
CA GLY A 192 -11.06 -8.97 19.33
C GLY A 192 -11.98 -7.81 18.93
N ALA A 193 -12.66 -7.22 19.92
CA ALA A 193 -13.60 -6.11 19.72
C ALA A 193 -12.96 -4.91 18.98
N PRO A 194 -13.77 -4.06 18.33
CA PRO A 194 -13.30 -2.77 17.82
C PRO A 194 -12.58 -1.97 18.93
N GLY A 195 -11.48 -1.29 18.59
CA GLY A 195 -10.70 -0.52 19.57
C GLY A 195 -9.88 -1.36 20.57
N SER A 196 -9.96 -2.70 20.56
CA SER A 196 -9.28 -3.54 21.55
C SER A 196 -7.75 -3.62 21.41
N GLY A 197 -7.13 -2.83 20.53
CA GLY A 197 -5.68 -2.79 20.34
C GLY A 197 -5.06 -3.94 19.55
N LYS A 198 -5.79 -4.61 18.64
CA LYS A 198 -5.24 -5.70 17.80
C LYS A 198 -4.05 -5.26 16.95
N SER A 199 -4.21 -4.13 16.25
CA SER A 199 -3.15 -3.57 15.43
C SER A 199 -1.96 -3.09 16.28
N ALA A 200 -2.25 -2.65 17.51
CA ALA A 200 -1.21 -2.27 18.46
C ALA A 200 -0.41 -3.47 18.98
N LEU A 201 -1.08 -4.59 19.25
CA LEU A 201 -0.45 -5.86 19.58
C LEU A 201 0.50 -6.34 18.46
N LEU A 202 0.03 -6.32 17.21
CA LEU A 202 0.84 -6.74 16.06
C LEU A 202 2.03 -5.79 15.82
N GLY A 203 1.81 -4.47 15.89
CA GLY A 203 2.88 -3.48 15.78
C GLY A 203 3.93 -3.64 16.88
N HIS A 204 3.49 -3.90 18.12
CA HIS A 204 4.39 -4.12 19.25
C HIS A 204 5.23 -5.40 19.08
N LEU A 205 4.62 -6.50 18.63
CA LEU A 205 5.33 -7.75 18.33
C LEU A 205 6.42 -7.55 17.26
N LEU A 206 6.08 -6.85 16.17
CA LEU A 206 7.03 -6.44 15.12
C LEU A 206 8.15 -5.55 15.68
N SER A 207 7.84 -4.64 16.60
CA SER A 207 8.86 -3.83 17.28
C SER A 207 9.90 -4.69 18.00
N ARG A 208 9.44 -5.73 18.70
CA ARG A 208 10.31 -6.62 19.49
C ARG A 208 11.18 -7.50 18.59
N SER A 209 10.63 -8.04 17.50
CA SER A 209 11.41 -8.84 16.55
C SER A 209 12.50 -8.00 15.88
N ARG A 210 12.19 -6.77 15.45
CA ARG A 210 13.17 -5.84 14.85
C ARG A 210 14.30 -5.47 15.81
N ALA A 211 13.98 -5.27 17.09
CA ALA A 211 14.99 -4.99 18.12
C ALA A 211 15.90 -6.22 18.39
N ALA A 212 15.38 -7.44 18.23
CA ALA A 212 16.15 -8.66 18.36
C ALA A 212 17.07 -8.91 17.15
N THR A 213 16.65 -8.58 15.92
CA THR A 213 17.45 -8.74 14.69
C THR A 213 18.57 -7.70 14.54
N ARG A 214 18.48 -6.55 15.21
CA ARG A 214 19.52 -5.49 15.17
C ARG A 214 20.65 -5.66 16.19
N ARG A 215 20.65 -6.76 16.96
CA ARG A 215 21.72 -7.12 17.91
C ARG A 215 22.63 -8.17 17.30
#